data_AF-A0A7V2DGE3-F1
#
_entry.id   AF-A0A7V2DGE3-F1
#
_cell.length_a   1.000
_cell.length_b   1.000
_cell.length_c   1.000
_cell.angle_alpha   90.00
_cell.angle_beta   90.00
_cell.angle_gamma   90.00
#
_symmetry.space_group_name_H-M   'P 1'
#
loop_
_entity.id
_entity.type
_entity.pdbx_description
1 polymer ?
#
loop_
_entity_poly.entity_id
_entity_poly.type
_entity_poly.pdbx_seq_one_letter_code
_entity_poly.pdbx_strand_id
1 'polypeptide(L)'
;MKLLSTIIAMLVVLFVITFSLKNNIPVHLKYYDFIDLNVPSYMIFFISFGAGVIFTGFLDIVQRLGLKRKVTKLNRRIRELEKQLSTVTPAAVDNDVLAAEKDEDE
;
A
#
# COMPACT_ATOMS: atom_id res chain seq x y z
N MET A 1 -10.23 6.08 6.25
CA MET A 1 -10.12 5.02 5.22
C MET A 1 -9.62 3.68 5.78
N LYS A 2 -8.48 3.60 6.50
CA LYS A 2 -7.91 2.31 6.95
C LYS A 2 -8.84 1.47 7.84
N LEU A 3 -9.48 2.08 8.84
CA LEU A 3 -10.41 1.41 9.76
C LEU A 3 -11.63 0.80 9.04
N LEU A 4 -12.21 1.52 8.08
CA LEU A 4 -13.35 1.02 7.30
C LEU A 4 -12.95 -0.21 6.48
N SER A 5 -11.77 -0.18 5.87
CA SER A 5 -11.23 -1.35 5.15
C SER A 5 -10.99 -2.55 6.06
N THR A 6 -10.50 -2.34 7.29
CA THR A 6 -10.34 -3.44 8.25
C THR A 6 -11.67 -4.01 8.73
N ILE A 7 -12.68 -3.16 8.95
CA ILE A 7 -14.04 -3.60 9.32
C ILE A 7 -14.67 -4.42 8.20
N ILE A 8 -14.56 -3.95 6.95
CA ILE A 8 -15.07 -4.69 5.78
C ILE A 8 -14.34 -6.02 5.64
N ALA A 9 -13.02 -6.04 5.76
CA ALA A 9 -12.24 -7.28 5.69
C ALA A 9 -12.64 -8.27 6.79
N MET A 10 -12.86 -7.80 8.02
CA MET A 10 -13.33 -8.62 9.13
C MET A 10 -14.73 -9.20 8.86
N LEU A 11 -15.66 -8.40 8.32
CA LEU A 11 -16.98 -8.88 7.93
C LEU A 11 -16.92 -9.95 6.84
N VAL A 12 -16.03 -9.78 5.84
CA VAL A 12 -15.83 -10.78 4.79
C VAL A 12 -15.31 -12.09 5.37
N VAL A 13 -14.32 -12.03 6.27
CA VAL A 13 -13.78 -13.23 6.95
C VAL A 13 -14.88 -13.92 7.77
N LEU A 14 -15.67 -13.17 8.54
CA LEU A 14 -16.77 -13.70 9.32
C LEU A 14 -17.84 -14.37 8.42
N PHE A 15 -18.17 -13.74 7.29
CA PHE A 15 -19.08 -14.29 6.30
C PHE A 15 -18.57 -15.62 5.75
N VAL A 16 -17.30 -15.69 5.36
CA VAL A 16 -16.66 -16.92 4.85
C VAL A 16 -16.71 -18.04 5.89
N ILE A 17 -16.41 -17.75 7.16
CA ILE A 17 -16.47 -18.73 8.25
C ILE A 17 -17.90 -19.24 8.47
N THR A 18 -18.88 -18.33 8.54
CA THR A 18 -20.28 -18.68 8.79
C THR A 18 -20.87 -19.47 7.62
N PHE A 19 -20.56 -19.05 6.40
CA PHE A 19 -20.93 -19.73 5.19
C PHE A 19 -20.31 -21.14 5.12
N SER A 20 -19.03 -21.27 5.47
CA SER A 20 -18.31 -22.54 5.59
C SER A 20 -18.97 -23.49 6.60
N LEU A 21 -19.33 -23.00 7.78
CA LEU A 21 -20.00 -23.80 8.82
C LEU A 21 -21.38 -24.31 8.36
N LYS A 22 -22.13 -23.47 7.66
CA LYS A 22 -23.48 -23.82 7.21
C LYS A 22 -23.50 -24.73 5.98
N ASN A 23 -22.47 -24.61 5.13
CA ASN A 23 -22.32 -25.38 3.90
C ASN A 23 -21.22 -26.44 4.09
N ASN A 24 -21.53 -27.51 4.81
CA ASN A 24 -20.65 -28.68 4.98
C ASN A 24 -21.13 -29.88 4.14
N ILE A 25 -21.78 -29.60 3.02
CA ILE A 25 -22.28 -30.62 2.11
C ILE A 25 -21.09 -31.13 1.27
N PRO A 26 -20.88 -32.45 1.17
CA PRO A 26 -19.85 -33.01 0.30
C PRO A 26 -20.19 -32.72 -1.17
N VAL A 27 -19.22 -32.23 -1.91
CA VAL A 27 -19.34 -31.93 -3.33
C VAL A 27 -18.37 -32.81 -4.09
N HIS A 28 -18.90 -33.48 -5.12
CA HIS A 28 -18.10 -34.25 -6.05
C HIS A 28 -17.28 -33.30 -6.92
N LEU A 29 -15.98 -33.26 -6.67
CA LEU A 29 -15.05 -32.48 -7.45
C LEU A 29 -14.48 -33.37 -8.57
N LYS A 30 -15.02 -33.18 -9.77
CA LYS A 30 -14.50 -33.77 -11.00
C LYS A 30 -13.75 -32.70 -11.79
N TYR A 31 -12.42 -32.80 -11.83
CA TYR A 31 -11.58 -31.87 -12.60
C TYR A 31 -10.68 -32.66 -13.53
N TYR A 32 -11.02 -32.64 -14.83
CA TYR A 32 -10.41 -33.53 -15.84
C TYR A 32 -10.48 -35.02 -15.42
N ASP A 33 -9.64 -35.89 -15.99
CA ASP A 33 -9.53 -37.32 -15.61
C ASP A 33 -8.54 -37.56 -14.46
N PHE A 34 -7.95 -36.51 -13.88
CA PHE A 34 -6.93 -36.63 -12.84
C PHE A 34 -7.47 -36.44 -11.42
N ILE A 35 -8.64 -35.83 -11.25
CA ILE A 35 -9.21 -35.51 -9.95
C ILE A 35 -10.68 -35.94 -9.93
N ASP A 36 -10.96 -36.97 -9.14
CA ASP A 36 -12.31 -37.42 -8.78
C ASP A 36 -12.35 -37.65 -7.27
N LEU A 37 -12.67 -36.59 -6.53
CA LEU A 37 -12.64 -36.58 -5.08
C LEU A 37 -13.93 -35.97 -4.55
N ASN A 38 -14.48 -36.57 -3.50
CA ASN A 38 -15.61 -36.01 -2.78
C ASN A 38 -15.07 -35.18 -1.61
N VAL A 39 -15.10 -33.86 -1.76
CA VAL A 39 -14.56 -32.93 -0.77
C VAL A 39 -15.68 -32.06 -0.21
N PRO A 40 -15.66 -31.72 1.08
CA PRO A 40 -16.60 -30.74 1.62
C PRO A 40 -16.51 -29.40 0.87
N SER A 41 -17.65 -28.80 0.56
CA SER A 41 -17.69 -27.53 -0.19
C SER A 41 -16.89 -26.42 0.47
N TYR A 42 -16.85 -26.38 1.81
CA TYR A 42 -16.05 -25.39 2.54
C TYR A 42 -14.58 -25.38 2.13
N MET A 43 -14.01 -26.53 1.77
CA MET A 43 -12.59 -26.64 1.42
C MET A 43 -12.28 -25.87 0.14
N ILE A 44 -13.19 -25.90 -0.84
CA ILE A 44 -13.08 -25.18 -2.12
C ILE A 44 -13.13 -23.67 -1.87
N PHE A 45 -14.07 -23.22 -1.03
CA PHE A 45 -14.18 -21.80 -0.66
C PHE A 45 -12.94 -21.32 0.08
N PHE A 46 -12.41 -22.13 0.99
CA PHE A 46 -11.23 -21.77 1.77
C PHE A 46 -9.98 -21.62 0.88
N ILE A 47 -9.76 -22.55 -0.04
CA ILE A 47 -8.64 -22.49 -0.99
C ILE A 47 -8.79 -21.30 -1.94
N SER A 48 -9.99 -21.08 -2.48
CA SER A 48 -10.26 -19.97 -3.40
C SER A 48 -10.10 -18.60 -2.72
N PHE A 49 -10.64 -18.47 -1.51
CA PHE A 49 -10.50 -17.27 -0.70
C PHE A 49 -9.05 -17.04 -0.29
N GLY A 50 -8.36 -18.08 0.19
CA GLY A 50 -6.95 -18.03 0.55
C GLY A 50 -6.06 -17.59 -0.62
N ALA A 51 -6.31 -18.13 -1.82
CA ALA A 51 -5.62 -17.70 -3.03
C ALA A 51 -5.85 -16.21 -3.32
N GLY A 52 -7.09 -15.72 -3.17
CA GLY A 52 -7.42 -14.30 -3.31
C GLY A 52 -6.72 -13.40 -2.29
N VAL A 53 -6.60 -13.83 -1.04
CA VAL A 53 -5.87 -13.09 0.02
C VAL A 53 -4.39 -13.01 -0.31
N ILE A 54 -3.78 -14.13 -0.70
CA ILE A 54 -2.38 -14.18 -1.13
C ILE A 54 -2.16 -13.23 -2.31
N PHE A 55 -3.00 -13.34 -3.34
CA PHE A 55 -2.90 -12.51 -4.55
C PHE A 55 -3.03 -11.01 -4.24
N THR A 56 -3.97 -10.64 -3.37
CA THR A 56 -4.13 -9.25 -2.92
C THR A 56 -2.91 -8.76 -2.16
N GLY A 57 -2.33 -9.59 -1.29
CA GLY A 57 -1.08 -9.27 -0.59
C GLY A 57 0.09 -9.03 -1.56
N PHE A 58 0.23 -9.87 -2.58
CA PHE A 58 1.22 -9.70 -3.64
C PHE A 58 1.00 -8.38 -4.42
N LEU A 59 -0.24 -8.04 -4.77
CA LEU A 59 -0.56 -6.79 -5.46
C LEU A 59 -0.22 -5.55 -4.61
N ASP A 60 -0.50 -5.56 -3.30
CA ASP A 60 -0.16 -4.43 -2.41
C ASP A 60 1.35 -4.19 -2.36
N ILE A 61 2.14 -5.27 -2.30
CA ILE A 61 3.61 -5.22 -2.33
C ILE A 61 4.10 -4.57 -3.63
N VAL A 62 3.56 -4.99 -4.78
CA VAL A 62 3.96 -4.44 -6.09
C VAL A 62 3.59 -2.96 -6.21
N GLN A 63 2.39 -2.57 -5.78
CA GLN A 63 1.96 -1.16 -5.80
C GLN A 63 2.83 -0.28 -4.91
N ARG A 64 3.20 -0.78 -3.72
CA ARG A 64 4.06 -0.07 -2.76
C ARG A 64 5.46 0.18 -3.32
N LEU A 65 6.02 -0.74 -4.11
CA LEU A 65 7.30 -0.54 -4.80
C LEU A 65 7.24 0.58 -5.85
N GLY A 66 6.15 0.65 -6.62
CA GLY A 66 5.90 1.75 -7.55
C GLY A 66 5.80 3.11 -6.84
N LEU A 67 5.14 3.13 -5.68
CA LEU A 67 4.96 4.36 -4.90
C LEU A 67 6.28 4.87 -4.31
N LYS A 68 7.14 3.98 -3.78
CA LYS A 68 8.47 4.35 -3.28
C LYS A 68 9.33 5.02 -4.35
N ARG A 69 9.30 4.51 -5.59
CA ARG A 69 10.03 5.11 -6.72
C ARG A 69 9.54 6.52 -7.06
N LYS A 70 8.22 6.77 -7.00
CA LYS A 70 7.64 8.10 -7.21
C LYS A 70 8.11 9.10 -6.14
N VAL A 71 8.11 8.69 -4.87
CA VAL A 71 8.58 9.53 -3.76
C VAL A 71 10.06 9.88 -3.92
N THR A 72 10.92 8.93 -4.28
CA THR A 72 12.35 9.21 -4.51
C THR A 72 12.57 10.18 -5.68
N LYS A 73 11.80 10.05 -6.77
CA LYS A 73 11.88 10.99 -7.91
C LYS A 73 11.43 12.39 -7.53
N LEU A 74 10.40 12.51 -6.68
CA LEU A 74 9.90 13.79 -6.21
C LEU A 74 10.91 14.49 -5.29
N ASN A 75 11.52 13.75 -4.34
CA ASN A 75 12.56 14.28 -3.46
C ASN A 75 13.81 14.74 -4.22
N ARG A 76 14.19 14.03 -5.30
CA ARG A 76 15.31 14.46 -6.16
C ARG A 76 14.99 15.79 -6.85
N ARG A 77 13.77 15.98 -7.34
CA ARG A 77 13.34 17.26 -7.96
C ARG A 77 13.33 18.40 -6.95
N ILE A 78 12.88 18.17 -5.72
CA ILE A 78 12.91 19.17 -4.64
C ILE A 78 14.36 19.63 -4.40
N ARG A 79 15.28 18.68 -4.20
CA ARG A 79 16.70 18.98 -3.97
C ARG A 79 17.36 19.73 -5.13
N GLU A 80 16.95 19.42 -6.35
CA GLU A 80 17.46 20.07 -7.56
C GLU A 80 16.90 21.49 -7.72
N LEU A 81 15.63 21.72 -7.39
CA LEU A 81 15.01 23.04 -7.32
C LEU A 81 15.64 23.92 -6.22
N GLU A 82 15.88 23.37 -5.03
CA GLU A 82 16.59 24.06 -3.93
C GLU A 82 17.99 24.49 -4.37
N LYS A 83 18.72 23.60 -5.05
CA LYS A 83 20.08 23.89 -5.56
C LYS A 83 20.07 24.97 -6.65
N GLN A 84 19.03 25.03 -7.47
CA GLN A 84 18.87 26.10 -8.46
C GLN A 84 18.58 27.44 -7.79
N LEU A 85 17.70 27.48 -6.78
CA LEU A 85 17.49 28.70 -5.99
C LEU A 85 18.77 29.16 -5.29
N SER A 86 19.55 28.26 -4.70
CA SER A 86 20.82 28.61 -4.04
C SER A 86 21.91 29.07 -5.01
N THR A 87 21.80 28.74 -6.30
CA THR A 87 22.74 29.17 -7.35
C THR A 87 22.30 30.50 -7.97
N VAL A 88 20.99 30.77 -8.02
CA VAL A 88 20.40 32.02 -8.54
C VAL A 88 20.44 33.15 -7.50
N THR A 89 20.49 32.84 -6.20
CA THR A 89 20.76 33.80 -5.14
C THR A 89 22.21 33.69 -4.70
N PRO A 90 23.17 34.40 -5.33
CA PRO A 90 24.51 34.51 -4.79
C PRO A 90 24.42 35.38 -3.53
N ALA A 91 24.45 34.74 -2.35
CA ALA A 91 25.03 35.27 -1.11
C ALA A 91 24.85 36.77 -0.78
N ALA A 92 23.70 37.39 -1.08
CA ALA A 92 23.51 38.83 -0.89
C ALA A 92 22.35 39.21 0.04
N VAL A 93 21.59 38.25 0.59
CA VAL A 93 20.43 38.59 1.44
C VAL A 93 20.69 38.40 2.94
N ASP A 94 21.74 37.66 3.32
CA ASP A 94 21.97 37.36 4.76
C ASP A 94 22.94 38.34 5.46
N ASN A 95 23.67 39.20 4.71
CA ASN A 95 24.64 40.12 5.31
C ASN A 95 24.21 41.60 5.36
N ASP A 96 23.25 42.05 4.54
CA ASP A 96 22.83 43.45 4.54
C ASP A 96 21.80 43.80 5.63
N VAL A 97 21.03 42.81 6.13
CA VAL A 97 20.02 43.05 7.18
C VAL A 97 20.64 43.05 8.59
N LEU A 98 21.73 42.31 8.80
CA LEU A 98 22.45 42.26 10.09
C LEU A 98 23.49 43.37 10.27
N ALA A 99 23.93 44.02 9.19
CA ALA A 99 24.85 45.16 9.26
C ALA A 99 24.12 46.50 9.49
N ALA A 100 22.91 46.67 8.93
CA ALA A 100 22.12 47.89 9.08
C ALA A 100 21.58 48.11 10.51
N GLU A 101 21.43 47.05 11.30
CA GLU A 101 20.97 47.14 12.70
C GLU A 101 22.13 47.39 13.70
N LYS A 102 23.39 47.36 13.24
CA LYS A 102 24.56 47.53 14.11
C LYS A 102 25.20 48.93 14.03
N ASP A 103 24.90 49.71 13.00
CA ASP A 103 25.44 51.07 12.81
C ASP A 103 24.53 52.18 13.36
N GLU A 104 23.32 51.87 13.86
CA GLU A 104 22.43 52.87 14.51
C GLU A 104 22.62 52.98 16.04
N ASP A 105 23.44 52.12 16.64
CA ASP A 105 23.63 52.01 18.11
C ASP A 105 24.99 52.52 18.63
N GLU A 106 25.84 53.16 17.80
CA GLU A 106 27.13 53.78 18.22
C GLU A 106 27.18 55.30 17.96
#